data_AF-A0A817BC20-F1
#
_entry.id   AF-A0A817BC20-F1
#
_cell.length_a   1.000
_cell.length_b   1.000
_cell.length_c   1.000
_cell.angle_alpha   90.00
_cell.angle_beta   90.00
_cell.angle_gamma   90.00
#
_symmetry.space_group_name_H-M   'P 1'
#
loop_
_entity.id
_entity.type
_entity.pdbx_description
1 polymer ?
#
loop_
_entity_poly.entity_id
_entity_poly.type
_entity_poly.pdbx_seq_one_letter_code
_entity_poly.pdbx_strand_id
1 'polypeptide(L)'
;MTVDNPLDTMPLFVRASSIIPMTQVMQYVNEVPDAAYEIRIYRGDDANFMIYEDAGDTYDYEQGAFAFINLSWLENLAQLTIHDRQGSFPELITERQYNIIFISERGREIKTVLYTGKEIQVYAIENITS
;
A
#
# COMPACT_ATOMS: atom_id res chain seq x y z
N MET A 1 17.27 -25.18 -11.71
CA MET A 1 17.06 -24.39 -10.48
C MET A 1 16.29 -25.28 -9.53
N THR A 2 16.89 -25.63 -8.40
CA THR A 2 16.25 -26.44 -7.35
C THR A 2 16.09 -25.53 -6.15
N VAL A 3 14.87 -25.37 -5.65
CA VAL A 3 14.54 -24.50 -4.51
C VAL A 3 14.40 -25.40 -3.28
N ASP A 4 15.16 -25.11 -2.23
CA ASP A 4 14.99 -25.74 -0.91
C ASP A 4 13.60 -25.40 -0.37
N ASN A 5 12.85 -26.43 0.06
CA ASN A 5 11.49 -26.30 0.60
C ASN A 5 11.43 -26.84 2.04
N PRO A 6 11.81 -26.04 3.04
CA PRO A 6 11.50 -26.33 4.44
C PRO A 6 9.99 -26.38 4.63
N LEU A 7 9.48 -27.36 5.39
CA LEU A 7 8.04 -27.60 5.59
C LEU A 7 7.23 -26.38 6.09
N ASP A 8 7.89 -25.38 6.67
CA ASP A 8 7.28 -24.16 7.21
C ASP A 8 7.37 -22.94 6.25
N THR A 9 7.78 -23.12 5.00
CA THR A 9 7.96 -22.01 4.05
C THR A 9 7.28 -22.31 2.72
N MET A 10 6.11 -21.73 2.48
CA MET A 10 5.52 -21.71 1.13
C MET A 10 6.27 -20.68 0.28
N PRO A 11 6.88 -21.06 -0.86
CA PRO A 11 7.51 -20.10 -1.75
C PRO A 11 6.43 -19.22 -2.40
N LEU A 12 6.28 -18.00 -1.89
CA LEU A 12 5.42 -16.95 -2.44
C LEU A 12 6.24 -16.12 -3.41
N PHE A 13 5.96 -16.26 -4.70
CA PHE A 13 6.53 -15.39 -5.73
C PHE A 13 5.60 -14.18 -5.91
N VAL A 14 6.02 -13.02 -5.40
CA VAL A 14 5.39 -11.75 -5.75
C VAL A 14 5.88 -11.38 -7.14
N ARG A 15 4.97 -11.04 -8.07
CA ARG A 15 5.40 -10.49 -9.36
C ARG A 15 6.17 -9.20 -9.10
N ALA A 16 7.28 -8.98 -9.80
CA ALA A 16 7.80 -7.63 -9.96
C ALA A 16 6.64 -6.70 -10.35
N SER A 17 6.67 -5.46 -9.88
CA SER A 17 5.60 -4.47 -10.17
C SER A 17 4.32 -4.73 -9.37
N SER A 18 4.49 -4.96 -8.07
CA SER A 18 3.38 -5.09 -7.12
C SER A 18 3.43 -3.97 -6.09
N ILE A 19 2.27 -3.36 -5.85
CA ILE A 19 2.02 -2.53 -4.67
C ILE A 19 1.27 -3.42 -3.68
N ILE A 20 1.82 -3.62 -2.48
CA ILE A 20 1.20 -4.41 -1.42
C ILE A 20 0.93 -3.52 -0.23
N PRO A 21 -0.33 -3.14 0.04
CA PRO A 21 -0.70 -2.54 1.30
C PRO A 21 -0.74 -3.60 2.39
N MET A 22 -0.14 -3.28 3.53
CA MET A 22 -0.17 -4.06 4.76
C MET A 22 -0.64 -3.15 5.89
N THR A 23 -1.30 -3.75 6.87
CA THR A 23 -1.58 -3.12 8.16
C THR A 23 -0.65 -3.72 9.21
N GLN A 24 -0.52 -3.08 10.39
CA GLN A 24 0.24 -3.68 11.48
C GLN A 24 -0.36 -5.05 11.84
N VAL A 25 0.46 -5.96 12.38
CA VAL A 25 -0.06 -7.22 12.95
C VAL A 25 -0.99 -6.87 14.12
N MET A 26 -2.28 -7.16 13.96
CA MET A 26 -3.31 -7.02 15.00
C MET A 26 -3.90 -8.39 15.31
N GLN A 27 -4.42 -8.56 16.53
CA GLN A 27 -5.06 -9.81 16.96
C GLN A 27 -6.48 -9.97 16.40
N TYR A 28 -7.13 -8.86 16.03
CA TYR A 28 -8.44 -8.85 15.36
C TYR A 28 -8.60 -7.58 14.51
N VAL A 29 -9.56 -7.60 13.57
CA VAL A 29 -9.88 -6.45 12.70
C VAL A 29 -10.32 -5.26 13.56
N ASN A 30 -9.82 -4.06 13.26
CA ASN A 30 -10.12 -2.80 13.97
C ASN A 30 -9.57 -2.66 15.41
N GLU A 31 -8.54 -3.43 15.81
CA GLU A 31 -7.89 -3.24 17.12
C GLU A 31 -7.28 -1.83 17.27
N VAL A 32 -6.71 -1.30 16.18
CA VAL A 32 -6.24 0.10 16.08
C VAL A 32 -6.74 0.70 14.76
N PRO A 33 -7.94 1.32 14.74
CA PRO A 33 -8.60 1.74 13.50
C PRO A 33 -7.76 2.69 12.64
N ASP A 34 -6.97 3.55 13.27
CA ASP A 34 -6.10 4.56 12.66
C ASP A 34 -4.65 4.08 12.45
N ALA A 35 -4.38 2.78 12.60
CA ALA A 35 -3.04 2.25 12.41
C ALA A 35 -2.46 2.64 11.06
N ALA A 36 -1.16 2.92 11.07
CA ALA A 36 -0.44 3.29 9.87
C ALA A 36 -0.49 2.16 8.85
N TYR A 37 -0.69 2.50 7.58
CA TYR A 37 -0.54 1.56 6.49
C TYR A 37 0.92 1.46 6.09
N GLU A 38 1.39 0.24 5.90
CA GLU A 38 2.67 -0.02 5.26
C GLU A 38 2.43 -0.33 3.78
N ILE A 39 2.92 0.53 2.89
CA ILE A 39 2.75 0.40 1.44
C ILE A 39 4.07 -0.05 0.84
N ARG A 40 4.19 -1.33 0.49
CA ARG A 40 5.40 -1.86 -0.15
C ARG A 40 5.30 -1.77 -1.66
N ILE A 41 6.33 -1.20 -2.29
CA ILE A 41 6.45 -1.10 -3.74
C ILE A 41 7.64 -1.94 -4.18
N TYR A 42 7.37 -3.03 -4.89
CA TYR A 42 8.40 -3.88 -5.49
C TYR A 42 8.71 -3.35 -6.89
N ARG A 43 9.80 -2.57 -6.99
CA ARG A 43 10.23 -1.87 -8.21
C ARG A 43 10.61 -2.85 -9.33
N GLY A 44 10.49 -2.39 -10.57
CA GLY A 44 10.85 -3.14 -11.77
C GLY A 44 10.02 -2.83 -13.00
N ASP A 45 8.79 -2.32 -12.84
CA ASP A 45 7.91 -1.79 -13.88
C ASP A 45 6.80 -0.95 -13.20
N ASP A 46 5.97 -0.31 -14.01
CA ASP A 46 4.79 0.41 -13.54
C ASP A 46 3.82 -0.52 -12.79
N ALA A 47 3.17 -0.01 -11.75
CA ALA A 47 2.25 -0.80 -10.94
C ALA A 47 1.03 0.02 -10.51
N ASN A 48 -0.10 -0.65 -10.31
CA ASN A 48 -1.32 -0.03 -9.83
C ASN A 48 -2.04 -0.92 -8.81
N PHE A 49 -2.61 -0.31 -7.77
CA PHE A 49 -3.39 -0.99 -6.76
C PHE A 49 -4.49 -0.06 -6.23
N MET A 50 -5.68 -0.61 -6.00
CA MET A 50 -6.81 0.13 -5.43
C MET A 50 -7.10 -0.40 -4.03
N ILE A 51 -6.88 0.45 -3.02
CA ILE A 51 -7.34 0.18 -1.65
C ILE A 51 -8.86 0.34 -1.63
N TYR A 52 -9.55 -0.61 -1.02
CA TYR A 52 -10.97 -0.56 -0.70
C TYR A 52 -11.16 -0.62 0.81
N GLU A 53 -11.99 0.26 1.35
CA GLU A 53 -12.36 0.32 2.77
C GLU A 53 -13.88 0.44 2.90
N ASP A 54 -14.48 -0.33 3.81
CA ASP A 54 -15.87 -0.18 4.27
C ASP A 54 -15.95 -0.44 5.78
N ALA A 55 -17.16 -0.41 6.35
CA ALA A 55 -17.38 -0.65 7.79
C ALA A 55 -17.06 -2.10 8.22
N GLY A 56 -17.11 -3.06 7.29
CA GLY A 56 -16.80 -4.47 7.53
C GLY A 56 -17.85 -5.28 8.32
N ASP A 57 -18.85 -4.64 8.93
CA ASP A 57 -19.84 -5.28 9.82
C ASP A 57 -21.31 -5.04 9.41
N THR A 58 -21.58 -4.20 8.40
CA THR A 58 -22.93 -3.95 7.86
C THR A 58 -23.01 -4.19 6.34
N TYR A 59 -24.24 -4.19 5.81
CA TYR A 59 -24.52 -4.26 4.36
C TYR A 59 -24.57 -2.88 3.69
N ASP A 60 -24.09 -1.83 4.34
CA ASP A 60 -24.22 -0.45 3.84
C ASP A 60 -23.36 -0.18 2.59
N TYR A 61 -22.42 -1.07 2.26
CA TYR A 61 -21.70 -1.05 0.99
C TYR A 61 -22.67 -1.17 -0.21
N GLU A 62 -23.80 -1.87 -0.08
CA GLU A 62 -24.84 -1.95 -1.12
C GLU A 62 -25.49 -0.59 -1.39
N GLN A 63 -25.40 0.33 -0.44
CA GLN A 63 -25.91 1.70 -0.52
C GLN A 63 -24.80 2.72 -0.84
N GLY A 64 -23.58 2.26 -1.13
CA GLY A 64 -22.44 3.12 -1.49
C GLY A 64 -21.55 3.56 -0.33
N ALA A 65 -21.72 2.98 0.87
CA ALA A 65 -20.90 3.30 2.05
C ALA A 65 -19.55 2.56 2.02
N PHE A 66 -18.67 2.99 1.12
CA PHE A 66 -17.30 2.50 1.00
C PHE A 66 -16.39 3.61 0.48
N ALA A 67 -15.07 3.41 0.57
CA ALA A 67 -14.07 4.30 0.02
C ALA A 67 -13.04 3.55 -0.82
N PHE A 68 -12.54 4.22 -1.86
CA PHE A 68 -11.45 3.76 -2.71
C PHE A 68 -10.30 4.75 -2.70
N ILE A 69 -9.07 4.23 -2.70
CA ILE A 69 -7.84 5.01 -2.90
C ILE A 69 -6.99 4.31 -3.95
N ASN A 70 -6.78 4.98 -5.08
CA ASN A 70 -5.92 4.45 -6.13
C ASN A 70 -4.44 4.76 -5.79
N LEU A 71 -3.57 3.79 -5.99
CA LEU A 71 -2.12 3.89 -5.85
C LEU A 71 -1.48 3.59 -7.22
N SER A 72 -0.71 4.52 -7.77
CA SER A 72 -0.04 4.36 -9.06
C SER A 72 1.45 4.56 -8.90
N TRP A 73 2.25 3.54 -9.21
CA TRP A 73 3.69 3.62 -9.31
C TRP A 73 4.11 3.73 -10.77
N LEU A 74 4.92 4.74 -11.09
CA LEU A 74 5.58 4.89 -12.39
C LEU A 74 7.08 4.67 -12.19
N GLU A 75 7.61 3.59 -12.77
CA GLU A 75 9.00 3.18 -12.53
C GLU A 75 9.99 4.18 -13.15
N ASN A 76 9.69 4.67 -14.35
CA ASN A 76 10.54 5.62 -15.08
C ASN A 76 10.69 6.97 -14.37
N LEU A 77 9.71 7.36 -13.54
CA LEU A 77 9.74 8.59 -12.74
C LEU A 77 10.16 8.34 -11.30
N ALA A 78 10.33 7.07 -10.92
CA ALA A 78 10.48 6.64 -9.54
C ALA A 78 9.41 7.27 -8.62
N GLN A 79 8.17 7.33 -9.08
CA GLN A 79 7.09 8.11 -8.45
C GLN A 79 5.90 7.22 -8.07
N LEU A 80 5.52 7.27 -6.79
CA LEU A 80 4.22 6.81 -6.31
C LEU A 80 3.26 8.01 -6.26
N THR A 81 2.11 7.88 -6.89
CA THR A 81 0.95 8.76 -6.68
C THR A 81 -0.07 8.03 -5.82
N ILE A 82 -0.41 8.62 -4.68
CA ILE A 82 -1.56 8.25 -3.86
C ILE A 82 -2.66 9.22 -4.23
N HIS A 83 -3.68 8.77 -4.96
CA HIS A 83 -4.71 9.63 -5.56
C HIS A 83 -5.72 10.17 -4.53
N ASP A 84 -6.58 11.08 -4.97
CA ASP A 84 -7.76 11.51 -4.21
C ASP A 84 -8.64 10.32 -3.80
N ARG A 85 -9.09 10.31 -2.54
CA ARG A 85 -10.04 9.31 -2.04
C ARG A 85 -11.41 9.53 -2.66
N GLN A 86 -12.03 8.44 -3.10
CA GLN A 86 -13.38 8.44 -3.65
C GLN A 86 -14.32 7.66 -2.74
N GLY A 87 -15.49 8.21 -2.44
CA GLY A 87 -16.43 7.60 -1.50
C GLY A 87 -16.12 7.92 -0.04
N SER A 88 -17.03 7.49 0.84
CA SER A 88 -16.96 7.69 2.29
C SER A 88 -17.95 6.78 3.00
N PHE A 89 -17.65 6.47 4.26
CA PHE A 89 -18.59 5.81 5.19
C PHE A 89 -18.42 6.44 6.59
N PRO A 90 -19.39 6.27 7.52
CA PRO A 90 -19.43 7.05 8.77
C PRO A 90 -18.18 6.92 9.66
N GLU A 91 -17.57 5.74 9.71
CA GLU A 91 -16.40 5.42 10.54
C GLU A 91 -15.06 5.63 9.81
N LEU A 92 -15.08 6.17 8.59
CA LEU A 92 -13.89 6.32 7.77
C LEU A 92 -12.85 7.20 8.47
N ILE A 93 -11.64 6.66 8.60
CA ILE A 93 -10.47 7.42 9.05
C ILE A 93 -10.07 8.42 7.97
N THR A 94 -10.27 9.70 8.26
CA THR A 94 -10.05 10.78 7.29
C THR A 94 -8.57 11.08 7.05
N GLU A 95 -7.73 10.88 8.07
CA GLU A 95 -6.28 11.07 8.03
C GLU A 95 -5.55 9.82 8.53
N ARG A 96 -4.62 9.28 7.74
CA ARG A 96 -3.86 8.08 8.09
C ARG A 96 -2.39 8.24 7.70
N GLN A 97 -1.49 7.82 8.58
CA GLN A 97 -0.06 7.76 8.26
C GLN A 97 0.23 6.58 7.34
N TYR A 98 0.93 6.81 6.23
CA TYR A 98 1.42 5.78 5.32
C TYR A 98 2.95 5.69 5.42
N ASN A 99 3.45 4.49 5.72
CA ASN A 99 4.86 4.12 5.67
C ASN A 99 5.12 3.44 4.33
N ILE A 100 5.70 4.17 3.38
CA ILE A 100 5.98 3.70 2.03
C ILE A 100 7.37 3.09 2.01
N ILE A 101 7.47 1.83 1.59
CA ILE A 101 8.71 1.08 1.49
C ILE A 101 8.97 0.77 0.02
N PHE A 102 9.93 1.47 -0.58
CA PHE A 102 10.41 1.15 -1.93
C PHE A 102 11.46 0.04 -1.84
N ILE A 103 11.25 -1.06 -2.57
CA ILE A 103 12.09 -2.25 -2.54
C ILE A 103 12.64 -2.46 -3.96
N SER A 104 13.97 -2.54 -4.07
CA SER A 104 14.68 -2.84 -5.32
C SER A 104 15.88 -3.75 -5.04
N GLU A 105 16.57 -4.19 -6.09
CA GLU A 105 17.85 -4.91 -5.96
C GLU A 105 18.93 -4.09 -5.22
N ARG A 106 18.83 -2.76 -5.24
CA ARG A 106 19.80 -1.85 -4.58
C ARG A 106 19.54 -1.67 -3.09
N GLY A 107 18.43 -2.20 -2.57
CA GLY A 107 18.05 -2.10 -1.17
C GLY A 107 16.64 -1.56 -0.96
N ARG A 108 16.40 -1.02 0.24
CA ARG A 108 15.10 -0.52 0.69
C ARG A 108 15.20 0.93 1.10
N GLU A 109 14.21 1.72 0.71
CA GLU A 109 14.02 3.11 1.13
C GLU A 109 12.65 3.26 1.79
N ILE A 110 12.59 4.02 2.88
CA ILE A 110 11.36 4.25 3.64
C ILE A 110 11.01 5.74 3.61
N LYS A 111 9.75 6.05 3.29
CA LYS A 111 9.17 7.39 3.43
C LYS A 111 7.89 7.32 4.24
N THR A 112 7.65 8.35 5.04
CA THR A 112 6.43 8.48 5.82
C THR A 112 5.68 9.72 5.38
N VAL A 113 4.39 9.58 5.13
CA VAL A 113 3.49 10.68 4.75
C VAL A 113 2.19 10.59 5.55
N LEU A 114 1.58 11.73 5.83
CA LEU A 114 0.21 11.81 6.34
C LEU A 114 -0.72 11.97 5.14
N TYR A 115 -1.57 10.97 4.89
CA TYR A 115 -2.57 11.03 3.83
C TYR A 115 -3.90 11.51 4.40
N THR A 116 -4.48 12.55 3.82
CA THR A 116 -5.71 13.21 4.30
C THR A 116 -6.92 12.98 3.39
N GLY A 117 -6.80 12.06 2.42
CA GLY A 117 -7.80 11.87 1.35
C GLY A 117 -7.54 12.69 0.09
N LYS A 118 -6.46 13.48 0.05
CA LYS A 118 -6.03 14.27 -1.10
C LYS A 118 -4.76 13.75 -1.73
N GLU A 119 -4.69 13.91 -3.05
CA GLU A 119 -3.59 13.40 -3.84
C GLU A 119 -2.24 13.89 -3.31
N ILE A 120 -1.30 12.95 -3.14
CA ILE A 120 0.09 13.23 -2.82
C ILE A 120 1.00 12.38 -3.70
N GLN A 121 2.14 12.96 -4.07
CA GLN A 121 3.18 12.28 -4.85
C GLN A 121 4.39 12.05 -3.97
N VAL A 122 4.92 10.84 -4.01
CA VAL A 122 6.06 10.40 -3.21
C VAL A 122 7.10 9.78 -4.13
N TYR A 123 8.30 10.35 -4.13
CA TYR A 123 9.38 9.96 -5.03
C TYR A 123 10.39 9.08 -4.31
N ALA A 124 10.84 7.99 -4.92
CA ALA A 124 11.99 7.23 -4.46
C ALA A 124 13.29 7.92 -4.89
N ILE A 125 14.35 7.79 -4.09
CA ILE A 125 15.67 8.32 -4.42
C ILE A 125 16.36 7.36 -5.40
N GLU A 126 16.78 7.87 -6.54
CA GLU A 126 17.71 7.16 -7.41
C GLU A 126 19.12 7.29 -6.84
N ASN A 127 19.64 6.24 -6.22
CA ASN A 127 21.06 6.18 -5.87
C ASN A 127 21.88 6.06 -7.16
N ILE A 128 22.27 7.19 -7.74
CA ILE A 128 23.28 7.26 -8.79
C ILE A 128 24.60 6.87 -8.12
N THR A 129 25.07 5.66 -8.38
CA THR A 129 26.41 5.25 -7.96
C THR A 129 27.39 5.81 -8.99
N SER A 130 28.31 6.66 -8.52
CA SER A 130 29.40 7.28 -9.27
C SER A 130 30.34 6.28 -9.92
#